data_AF-A0A973NTM1-F1
#
_entry.id   AF-A0A973NTM1-F1
#
_cell.length_a   1.000
_cell.length_b   1.000
_cell.length_c   1.000
_cell.angle_alpha   90.00
_cell.angle_beta   90.00
_cell.angle_gamma   90.00
#
_symmetry.space_group_name_H-M   'P 1'
#
loop_
_entity.id
_entity.type
_entity.pdbx_description
1 polymer ?
#
loop_
_entity_poly.entity_id
_entity_poly.type
_entity_poly.pdbx_seq_one_letter_code
_entity_poly.pdbx_strand_id
1 'polypeptide(L)' 'MAAKPSQAPRACKHIPCCPEASAPDRDAASIYVSRPEQGWSLLCNGIVSFEDTGELLPDGRAIAPHRPTDP' A
#
# COMPACT_ATOMS: atom_id res chain seq x y z
N MET A 1 -15.58 -2.48 -18.73
CA MET A 1 -15.19 -1.58 -17.63
C MET A 1 -13.75 -1.16 -17.91
N ALA A 2 -13.52 0.09 -18.30
CA ALA A 2 -12.18 0.57 -18.61
C ALA A 2 -11.37 0.65 -17.32
N ALA A 3 -10.26 -0.09 -17.24
CA ALA A 3 -9.25 0.14 -16.21
C ALA A 3 -8.78 1.59 -16.37
N LYS A 4 -9.07 2.45 -15.39
CA LYS A 4 -8.50 3.81 -15.34
C LYS A 4 -6.98 3.66 -15.42
N PRO A 5 -6.27 4.54 -16.13
CA PRO A 5 -4.82 4.42 -16.25
C PRO A 5 -4.25 4.43 -14.84
N SER A 6 -3.77 3.26 -14.40
CA SER A 6 -2.95 3.10 -13.21
C SER A 6 -1.82 4.10 -13.41
N GLN A 7 -1.79 5.12 -12.56
CA GLN A 7 -0.77 6.16 -12.63
C GLN A 7 0.57 5.44 -12.71
N ALA A 8 1.25 5.57 -13.85
CA ALA A 8 2.47 4.82 -14.13
C ALA A 8 3.40 4.90 -12.92
N PRO A 9 4.09 3.80 -12.56
CA PRO A 9 4.91 3.79 -11.37
C PRO A 9 5.85 4.97 -11.40
N ARG A 10 5.68 5.87 -10.44
CA ARG A 10 6.65 6.93 -10.23
C ARG A 10 7.89 6.17 -9.78
N ALA A 11 8.84 6.01 -10.70
CA ALA A 11 10.14 5.43 -10.39
C ALA A 11 10.71 6.23 -9.21
N CYS A 12 10.54 5.67 -8.02
CA CYS A 12 10.94 6.32 -6.78
C CYS A 12 12.47 6.26 -6.71
N LYS A 13 13.07 7.19 -5.96
CA LYS A 13 14.53 7.23 -5.80
C LYS A 13 15.03 6.30 -4.68
N HIS A 14 14.16 5.43 -4.15
CA HIS A 14 14.50 4.50 -3.08
C HIS A 14 15.41 3.39 -3.61
N ILE A 15 16.35 2.94 -2.78
CA ILE A 15 17.24 1.83 -3.04
C ILE A 15 17.14 0.87 -1.84
N PRO A 16 16.61 -0.35 -2.02
CA PRO A 16 16.05 -0.91 -3.26
C PRO A 16 14.82 -0.16 -3.77
N CYS A 17 14.55 -0.27 -5.08
CA CYS A 17 13.36 0.34 -5.68
C CYS A 17 12.10 -0.23 -5.02
N CYS A 18 11.12 0.64 -4.74
CA CYS A 18 9.86 0.17 -4.18
C CYS A 18 9.15 -0.76 -5.16
N PRO A 19 8.54 -1.85 -4.66
CA PRO A 19 7.71 -2.73 -5.47
C PRO A 19 6.43 -2.03 -5.93
N GLU A 20 5.90 -2.51 -7.05
CA GLU A 20 4.60 -2.09 -7.58
C GLU A 20 3.46 -2.43 -6.60
N ALA A 21 2.38 -1.65 -6.62
CA ALA A 21 1.22 -1.91 -5.76
C ALA A 21 0.50 -3.24 -6.07
N SER A 22 0.76 -3.83 -7.24
CA SER A 22 0.23 -5.14 -7.65
C SER A 22 1.14 -6.31 -7.29
N ALA A 23 2.37 -6.04 -6.84
CA ALA A 23 3.35 -7.07 -6.49
C ALA A 23 2.91 -7.87 -5.25
N PRO A 24 3.35 -9.13 -5.08
CA PRO A 24 3.04 -9.90 -3.87
C PRO A 24 3.70 -9.32 -2.61
N ASP A 25 4.81 -8.61 -2.75
CA ASP A 25 5.60 -7.96 -1.70
C ASP A 25 5.37 -6.44 -1.64
N ARG A 26 4.18 -5.98 -2.06
CA ARG A 26 3.81 -4.56 -2.17
C ARG A 26 3.97 -3.75 -0.87
N ASP A 27 3.89 -4.41 0.28
CA ASP A 27 4.05 -3.86 1.62
C ASP A 27 5.52 -3.50 1.94
N ALA A 28 6.48 -4.03 1.19
CA ALA A 28 7.90 -3.69 1.31
C ALA A 28 8.26 -2.30 0.75
N ALA A 29 7.29 -1.58 0.15
CA ALA A 29 7.51 -0.21 -0.30
C ALA A 29 7.79 0.74 0.87
N SER A 30 8.70 1.70 0.65
CA SER A 30 9.07 2.66 1.68
C SER A 30 7.88 3.55 2.07
N ILE A 31 7.77 3.82 3.38
CA ILE A 31 6.77 4.74 3.92
C ILE A 31 7.05 6.15 3.40
N TYR A 32 6.05 6.75 2.77
CA TYR A 32 6.09 8.13 2.30
C TYR A 32 5.50 9.09 3.35
N VAL A 33 4.42 8.68 4.01
CA VAL A 33 3.81 9.40 5.15
C VAL A 33 3.44 8.38 6.22
N SER A 34 3.80 8.65 7.46
CA SER A 34 3.32 7.87 8.61
C SER A 34 2.41 8.73 9.48
N ARG A 35 1.28 8.17 9.91
CA ARG A 35 0.32 8.83 10.81
C ARG A 35 -0.21 7.83 11.85
N PRO A 36 0.63 7.43 12.82
CA PRO A 36 0.25 6.46 13.84
C PRO A 36 -0.98 6.90 14.64
N GLU A 37 -1.20 8.20 14.82
CA GLU A 37 -2.37 8.74 15.54
C GLU A 37 -3.70 8.51 14.82
N GLN A 38 -3.67 8.14 13.54
CA GLN A 38 -4.86 7.70 12.77
C GLN A 38 -4.78 6.23 12.34
N GLY A 39 -3.73 5.52 12.75
CA GLY A 39 -3.55 4.11 12.47
C GLY A 39 -3.28 3.75 11.01
N TRP A 40 -2.63 4.65 10.25
CA TRP A 40 -2.26 4.36 8.87
C TRP A 40 -0.91 4.97 8.44
N SER A 41 -0.34 4.40 7.39
CA SER A 41 0.83 4.92 6.68
C SER A 41 0.60 4.83 5.16
N LEU A 42 0.97 5.89 4.44
CA LEU A 42 0.97 5.89 2.97
C LEU A 42 2.34 5.45 2.46
N LEU A 43 2.37 4.40 1.65
CA LEU A 43 3.56 3.88 1.00
C LEU A 43 3.84 4.60 -0.32
N CYS A 44 5.10 4.58 -0.74
CA CYS A 44 5.54 5.25 -1.97
C CYS A 44 4.85 4.73 -3.24
N ASN A 45 4.39 3.48 -3.25
CA ASN A 45 3.64 2.88 -4.36
C ASN A 45 2.14 3.24 -4.33
N GLY A 46 1.71 4.11 -3.41
CA GLY A 46 0.34 4.60 -3.29
C GLY A 46 -0.59 3.73 -2.45
N ILE A 47 -0.08 2.68 -1.82
CA ILE A 47 -0.85 1.86 -0.88
C ILE A 47 -0.98 2.59 0.46
N VAL A 48 -2.18 2.59 1.03
CA VAL A 48 -2.36 2.95 2.44
C VAL A 48 -2.36 1.67 3.25
N SER A 49 -1.35 1.49 4.10
CA SER A 49 -1.24 0.38 5.04
C SER A 49 -1.82 0.80 6.39
N PHE A 50 -2.65 -0.06 6.96
CA PHE A 50 -3.27 0.14 8.28
C PHE A 50 -2.52 -0.68 9.34
N GLU A 51 -2.60 -0.25 10.60
CA GLU A 51 -1.94 -0.93 11.73
C GLU A 51 -2.39 -2.38 11.94
N ASP A 52 -3.60 -2.72 11.49
CA ASP A 52 -4.15 -4.07 11.56
C ASP A 52 -3.67 -4.99 10.42
N THR A 53 -2.73 -4.53 9.58
CA THR A 53 -2.23 -5.16 8.34
C THR A 53 -3.21 -5.12 7.16
N GLY A 54 -4.33 -4.40 7.28
CA GLY A 54 -5.19 -4.10 6.15
C GLY A 54 -4.50 -3.15 5.16
N GLU A 55 -4.94 -3.16 3.92
CA GLU A 55 -4.40 -2.27 2.88
C GLU A 55 -5.52 -1.66 2.03
N LEU A 56 -5.35 -0.40 1.64
CA LEU A 56 -6.13 0.22 0.58
C LEU A 56 -5.22 0.46 -0.63
N LEU A 57 -5.54 -0.22 -1.73
CA LEU A 57 -4.80 -0.11 -2.97
C LEU A 57 -5.07 1.22 -3.69
N PRO A 58 -4.18 1.68 -4.58
CA PRO A 58 -4.37 2.91 -5.34
C PRO A 58 -5.63 2.93 -6.22
N ASP A 59 -6.17 1.76 -6.56
CA ASP A 59 -7.41 1.61 -7.33
C ASP A 59 -8.68 1.65 -6.46
N GLY A 60 -8.52 1.81 -5.14
CA GLY A 60 -9.61 1.88 -4.16
C GLY A 60 -10.08 0.51 -3.65
N ARG A 61 -9.45 -0.60 -4.07
CA ARG A 61 -9.76 -1.92 -3.50
C ARG A 61 -9.14 -2.05 -2.11
N ALA A 62 -9.91 -2.60 -1.18
CA ALA A 62 -9.44 -2.94 0.16
C ALA A 62 -8.96 -4.41 0.22
N ILE A 63 -7.84 -4.64 0.89
CA ILE A 63 -7.36 -5.95 1.30
C ILE A 63 -7.62 -6.08 2.79
N ALA A 64 -8.26 -7.18 3.18
CA ALA A 64 -8.58 -7.44 4.57
C ALA A 64 -7.30 -7.68 5.39
N PRO A 65 -7.29 -7.27 6.67
CA PRO A 65 -6.17 -7.52 7.57
C PRO A 65 -5.85 -9.01 7.71
N HIS A 66 -4.56 -9.33 7.85
CA HIS A 66 -4.05 -10.69 8.00
C HIS A 66 -4.08 -11.23 9.43
N ARG A 67 -4.51 -10.43 10.42
CA ARG A 67 -4.75 -10.95 11.78
C ARG A 67 -5.86 -12.01 11.74
N PRO A 68 -5.65 -13.20 12.34
CA PRO A 68 -6.76 -14.07 12.69
C PRO A 68 -7.70 -13.26 13.59
N THR A 69 -8.94 -13.07 13.19
CA THR A 69 -10.00 -12.64 14.11
C THR A 69 -10.15 -13.77 15.13
N ASP A 70 -9.35 -13.74 16.19
CA ASP A 70 -9.53 -14.60 17.34
C ASP A 70 -10.89 -14.23 17.97
N PRO A 71 -11.84 -15.19 18.07
CA PRO A 71 -13.18 -14.95 18.59
C PRO A 71 -13.21 -14.72 20.11
#